data_AF-A0A1M6T0G8-F1
#
_entry.id   AF-A0A1M6T0G8-F1
#
_cell.length_a   1.000
_cell.length_b   1.000
_cell.length_c   1.000
_cell.angle_alpha   90.00
_cell.angle_beta   90.00
_cell.angle_gamma   90.00
#
_symmetry.space_group_name_H-M   'P 1'
#
loop_
_entity.id
_entity.type
_entity.pdbx_description
1 polymer ?
#
loop_
_entity_poly.entity_id
_entity_poly.type
_entity_poly.pdbx_seq_one_letter_code
_entity_poly.pdbx_strand_id
1 'polypeptide(L)'
;MRVAFRIVLEEKGKRLTKEDLKDKKDPFHIGLRYITEFKYLEATKWLMLAPDSYEKYYLLYLLNLALGQEEQAKEFERIYQYYPKLYGDLSISTKHVSLDTTT
;
A
#
# COMPACT_ATOMS: atom_id res chain seq x y z
N MET A 1 -15.81 0.56 4.20
CA MET A 1 -15.53 -0.28 3.01
C MET A 1 -14.86 -1.56 3.50
N ARG A 2 -15.38 -2.74 3.13
CA ARG A 2 -14.78 -4.02 3.52
C ARG A 2 -13.58 -4.28 2.61
N VAL A 3 -12.44 -4.64 3.18
CA VAL A 3 -11.22 -5.00 2.43
C VAL A 3 -10.93 -6.48 2.61
N ALA A 4 -10.37 -7.13 1.59
CA ALA A 4 -10.04 -8.55 1.64
C ALA A 4 -8.91 -8.85 2.65
N PHE A 5 -7.93 -7.94 2.74
CA PHE A 5 -6.82 -8.02 3.69
C PHE A 5 -6.31 -6.63 4.08
N ARG A 6 -5.54 -6.59 5.17
CA ARG A 6 -4.84 -5.40 5.64
C ARG A 6 -3.40 -5.39 5.13
N ILE A 7 -2.92 -4.24 4.69
CA ILE A 7 -1.51 -4.02 4.34
C ILE A 7 -0.81 -3.48 5.58
N VAL A 8 0.34 -4.06 5.91
CA VAL A 8 1.20 -3.64 7.00
C VAL A 8 2.54 -3.20 6.42
N LEU A 9 2.97 -2.01 6.82
CA LEU A 9 4.23 -1.40 6.39
C LEU A 9 5.22 -1.43 7.54
N GLU A 10 6.45 -1.83 7.25
CA GLU A 10 7.56 -1.85 8.20
C GLU A 10 8.76 -1.14 7.58
N GLU A 11 9.47 -0.33 8.36
CA GLU A 11 10.72 0.30 7.95
C GLU A 11 11.79 -0.05 8.99
N LYS A 12 12.92 -0.60 8.56
CA LYS A 12 14.02 -1.03 9.44
C LYS A 12 13.56 -1.94 10.60
N GLY A 13 12.61 -2.84 10.32
CA GLY A 13 12.05 -3.77 11.30
C GLY A 13 11.05 -3.16 12.29
N LYS A 14 10.73 -1.86 12.17
CA LYS A 14 9.68 -1.21 12.96
C LYS A 14 8.42 -1.06 12.10
N ARG A 15 7.28 -1.49 12.63
CA ARG A 15 5.97 -1.21 12.01
C ARG A 15 5.72 0.29 11.95
N LEU A 16 5.43 0.79 10.75
CA LEU A 16 5.09 2.19 10.53
C LEU A 16 3.70 2.51 11.08
N THR A 17 3.62 3.68 11.70
CA THR A 17 2.39 4.30 12.21
C THR A 17 2.10 5.59 11.46
N LYS A 18 0.91 6.15 11.66
CA LYS A 18 0.54 7.45 11.09
C LYS A 18 1.48 8.55 11.58
N GLU A 19 1.89 8.46 12.83
CA GLU A 19 2.73 9.41 13.55
C GLU A 19 4.13 9.46 12.93
N ASP A 20 4.68 8.31 12.52
CA ASP A 20 5.97 8.22 11.83
C ASP A 20 5.95 8.93 10.45
N LEU A 21 4.76 9.09 9.86
CA LEU A 21 4.56 9.64 8.51
C LEU A 21 3.89 11.02 8.50
N LYS A 22 3.58 11.59 9.67
CA LYS A 22 2.76 12.82 9.78
C LYS A 22 3.41 14.03 9.10
N ASP A 23 4.73 14.18 9.25
CA ASP A 23 5.48 15.35 8.77
C ASP A 23 6.02 15.19 7.35
N LYS A 24 5.86 14.00 6.75
CA LYS A 24 6.24 13.72 5.36
C LYS A 24 5.21 14.31 4.40
N LYS A 25 5.68 15.06 3.42
CA LYS A 25 4.83 15.81 2.48
C LYS A 25 4.90 15.31 1.04
N ASP A 26 5.83 14.43 0.72
CA ASP A 26 5.91 13.88 -0.62
C ASP A 26 4.75 12.88 -0.86
N PRO A 27 4.29 12.74 -2.12
CA PRO A 27 3.12 11.93 -2.43
C PRO A 27 3.24 10.47 -1.99
N PHE A 28 4.44 9.90 -2.06
CA PHE A 28 4.66 8.50 -1.70
C PHE A 28 4.40 8.27 -0.21
N HIS A 29 5.04 9.04 0.67
CA HIS A 29 4.85 8.91 2.11
C HIS A 29 3.45 9.30 2.57
N ILE A 30 2.81 10.28 1.91
CA ILE A 30 1.39 10.57 2.16
C ILE A 30 0.54 9.34 1.81
N GLY A 31 0.81 8.68 0.69
CA GLY A 31 0.20 7.40 0.32
C GLY A 31 0.36 6.35 1.41
N LEU A 32 1.59 6.13 1.90
CA LEU A 32 1.87 5.19 3.00
C LEU A 32 1.07 5.53 4.26
N ARG A 33 0.95 6.81 4.61
CA ARG A 33 0.17 7.23 5.78
C ARG A 33 -1.28 6.79 5.67
N TYR A 34 -1.89 7.00 4.49
CA TYR A 34 -3.26 6.54 4.25
C TYR A 34 -3.41 5.02 4.31
N ILE A 35 -2.38 4.25 3.92
CA ILE A 35 -2.35 2.79 4.11
C ILE A 35 -2.38 2.44 5.60
N THR A 36 -1.57 3.11 6.44
CA THR A 36 -1.58 2.87 7.90
C THR A 36 -2.92 3.23 8.56
N GLU A 37 -3.69 4.14 7.94
CA GLU A 37 -5.04 4.52 8.35
C GLU A 37 -6.15 3.68 7.70
N PHE A 38 -5.81 2.63 6.93
CA PHE A 38 -6.76 1.79 6.16
C PHE A 38 -7.64 2.55 5.15
N LYS A 39 -7.17 3.71 4.69
CA LYS A 39 -7.84 4.60 3.72
C LYS A 39 -7.29 4.32 2.31
N TYR A 40 -7.66 3.16 1.77
CA TYR A 40 -7.01 2.63 0.56
C TYR A 40 -7.31 3.41 -0.71
N LEU A 41 -8.50 4.01 -0.86
CA LEU A 41 -8.81 4.86 -2.02
C LEU A 41 -7.96 6.12 -2.02
N GLU A 42 -7.79 6.75 -0.87
CA GLU A 42 -6.91 7.91 -0.70
C GLU A 42 -5.45 7.52 -0.94
N ALA A 43 -5.00 6.38 -0.42
CA ALA A 43 -3.65 5.87 -0.66
C ALA A 43 -3.38 5.69 -2.17
N THR A 44 -4.30 5.06 -2.91
CA THR A 44 -4.19 4.89 -4.35
C THR A 44 -4.01 6.23 -5.08
N LYS A 45 -4.83 7.24 -4.76
CA LYS A 45 -4.74 8.58 -5.39
C LYS A 45 -3.35 9.20 -5.20
N TRP A 46 -2.81 9.13 -3.98
CA TRP A 46 -1.49 9.70 -3.67
C TRP A 46 -0.35 8.91 -4.32
N LEU A 47 -0.44 7.58 -4.33
CA LEU A 47 0.56 6.74 -4.98
C LEU A 47 0.58 6.94 -6.50
N MET A 48 -0.56 7.18 -7.15
CA MET A 48 -0.58 7.52 -8.58
C MET A 48 0.21 8.80 -8.91
N LEU A 49 0.30 9.75 -7.97
CA LEU A 49 1.07 10.99 -8.11
C LEU A 49 2.54 10.85 -7.69
N ALA A 50 2.92 9.74 -7.04
CA ALA A 50 4.28 9.52 -6.57
C ALA A 50 5.24 9.20 -7.74
N PRO A 51 6.55 9.45 -7.60
CA PRO A 51 7.55 8.99 -8.55
C PRO A 51 7.50 7.49 -8.77
N ASP A 52 7.81 7.06 -9.99
CA ASP A 52 7.77 5.66 -10.37
C ASP A 52 8.85 4.86 -9.64
N SER A 53 8.44 3.74 -9.04
CA SER A 53 9.28 2.87 -8.23
C SER A 53 8.62 1.51 -8.09
N TYR A 54 9.43 0.49 -7.80
CA TYR A 54 8.93 -0.83 -7.44
C TYR A 54 7.86 -0.73 -6.33
N GLU A 55 8.15 0.00 -5.26
CA GLU A 55 7.29 0.08 -4.08
C GLU A 55 5.96 0.75 -4.37
N LYS A 56 5.94 1.82 -5.18
CA LYS A 56 4.70 2.47 -5.63
C LYS A 56 3.78 1.47 -6.32
N TYR A 57 4.29 0.78 -7.34
CA TYR A 57 3.46 -0.11 -8.14
C TYR A 57 3.09 -1.40 -7.40
N TYR A 58 3.98 -1.91 -6.55
CA TYR A 58 3.67 -3.05 -5.71
C TYR A 58 2.57 -2.72 -4.69
N LEU A 59 2.60 -1.52 -4.08
CA LEU A 59 1.52 -1.05 -3.21
C LEU A 59 0.22 -0.82 -3.96
N LEU A 60 0.26 -0.24 -5.16
CA LEU A 60 -0.92 -0.07 -6.00
C LEU A 60 -1.55 -1.43 -6.34
N TYR A 61 -0.74 -2.44 -6.69
CA TYR A 61 -1.19 -3.82 -6.89
C TYR A 61 -1.92 -4.36 -5.64
N LEU A 62 -1.28 -4.30 -4.48
CA LEU A 62 -1.86 -4.82 -3.22
C LEU A 62 -3.12 -4.06 -2.79
N LEU A 63 -3.16 -2.74 -2.98
CA LEU A 63 -4.33 -1.92 -2.67
C LEU A 63 -5.50 -2.32 -3.54
N ASN A 64 -5.31 -2.45 -4.85
CA ASN A 64 -6.36 -2.86 -5.77
C ASN A 64 -6.87 -4.27 -5.45
N LEU A 65 -5.98 -5.23 -5.14
CA LEU A 65 -6.40 -6.55 -4.66
C LEU A 65 -7.23 -6.47 -3.37
N ALA A 66 -6.78 -5.68 -2.40
CA ALA A 66 -7.50 -5.54 -1.13
C ALA A 66 -8.89 -4.92 -1.31
N LEU A 67 -9.09 -4.14 -2.38
CA LEU A 67 -10.35 -3.53 -2.79
C LEU A 67 -11.22 -4.42 -3.69
N GLY A 68 -10.73 -5.60 -4.11
CA GLY A 68 -11.41 -6.48 -5.07
C GLY A 68 -11.36 -5.98 -6.53
N GLN A 69 -10.43 -5.07 -6.84
CA GLN A 69 -10.23 -4.49 -8.17
C GLN A 69 -9.19 -5.30 -8.95
N GLU A 70 -9.53 -6.55 -9.30
CA GLU A 70 -8.57 -7.53 -9.85
C GLU A 70 -7.93 -7.10 -11.18
N GLU A 71 -8.70 -6.51 -12.09
CA GLU A 71 -8.18 -6.10 -13.40
C GLU A 71 -7.13 -4.99 -13.27
N GLN A 72 -7.39 -3.97 -12.45
CA GLN A 72 -6.41 -2.92 -12.15
C GLN A 72 -5.20 -3.46 -11.38
N ALA A 73 -5.42 -4.44 -10.49
CA ALA A 73 -4.30 -5.10 -9.81
C ALA A 73 -3.36 -5.78 -10.82
N LYS A 74 -3.89 -6.52 -11.82
CA LYS A 74 -3.08 -7.19 -12.86
C LYS A 74 -2.26 -6.21 -13.68
N GLU A 75 -2.77 -5.01 -13.94
CA GLU A 75 -2.00 -3.96 -14.62
C GLU A 75 -0.77 -3.57 -13.80
N PHE A 76 -0.95 -3.24 -12.52
CA PHE A 76 0.17 -2.87 -11.65
C PHE A 76 1.12 -4.04 -11.35
N GLU A 77 0.62 -5.27 -11.32
CA GLU A 77 1.44 -6.48 -11.18
C GLU A 77 2.48 -6.61 -12.29
N ARG A 78 2.04 -6.40 -13.54
CA ARG A 78 2.93 -6.42 -14.70
C ARG A 78 3.95 -5.28 -14.63
N ILE A 79 3.55 -4.12 -14.12
CA ILE A 79 4.38 -2.91 -14.12
C ILE A 79 5.50 -2.99 -13.08
N TYR A 80 5.21 -3.39 -11.83
CA TYR A 80 6.18 -3.23 -10.74
C TYR A 80 7.51 -3.96 -10.99
N GLN A 81 7.48 -5.06 -11.76
CA GLN A 81 8.64 -5.91 -12.05
C GLN A 81 9.73 -5.18 -12.86
N TYR A 82 9.35 -4.10 -13.56
CA TYR A 82 10.26 -3.34 -14.43
C TYR A 82 10.90 -2.12 -13.75
N TYR A 83 10.49 -1.77 -12.53
CA TYR A 83 10.99 -0.59 -11.84
C TYR A 83 12.00 -0.95 -10.75
N PRO A 84 13.03 -0.12 -10.55
CA PRO A 84 13.99 -0.31 -9.47
C PRO A 84 13.32 -0.03 -8.11
N LYS A 85 13.88 -0.64 -7.06
CA LYS A 85 13.57 -0.30 -5.67
C LYS A 85 14.20 1.05 -5.33
N LEU A 86 13.38 1.98 -4.84
CA LEU A 86 13.86 3.28 -4.35
C LEU A 86 13.81 3.39 -2.82
N TYR A 87 13.08 2.50 -2.15
CA TYR A 87 12.86 2.50 -0.71
C TYR A 87 13.28 1.15 -0.12
N GLY A 88 14.57 0.81 -0.26
CA GLY A 88 15.10 -0.51 0.09
C GLY A 88 14.91 -0.93 1.56
N ASP A 89 14.75 0.03 2.47
CA ASP A 89 14.48 -0.22 3.90
C ASP A 89 13.00 -0.49 4.22
N LEU A 90 12.10 -0.29 3.24
CA LEU A 90 10.66 -0.50 3.37
C LEU A 90 10.32 -1.98 3.09
N SER A 91 9.74 -2.64 4.08
CA SER A 91 9.14 -3.96 4.00
C SER A 91 7.62 -3.85 3.97
N ILE A 92 6.98 -4.64 3.10
CA ILE A 92 5.53 -4.63 2.89
C ILE A 92 5.00 -6.04 3.12
N SER A 93 4.02 -6.19 4.02
CA SER A 93 3.36 -7.47 4.31
C SER A 93 1.84 -7.34 4.31
N THR A 94 1.15 -8.47 4.15
CA THR A 94 -0.31 -8.55 4.18
C THR A 94 -0.78 -9.35 5.39
N LYS A 95 -1.94 -8.97 5.94
CA LYS A 95 -2.63 -9.71 7.01
C LYS A 95 -4.07 -9.94 6.61
N HIS A 96 -4.45 -11.20 6.47
CA HIS A 96 -5.83 -11.57 6.18
C HIS A 96 -6.76 -11.06 7.29
N VAL A 97 -7.89 -10.49 6.89
CA VAL A 97 -8.95 -10.13 7.84
C VAL A 97 -9.80 -11.38 8.01
N SER A 98 -9.74 -12.01 9.19
CA SER A 98 -10.68 -13.07 9.56
C SER A 98 -12.10 -12.54 9.39
N LEU A 99 -12.89 -13.16 8.52
CA LEU A 99 -14.30 -12.89 8.46
C LEU A 99 -14.91 -13.59 9.67
N ASP A 100 -15.15 -12.85 10.75
CA ASP A 100 -16.01 -13.37 11.81
C ASP A 100 -17.37 -13.65 11.16
N THR A 101 -17.66 -14.94 10.96
CA THR A 101 -18.99 -15.44 10.62
C THR A 101 -19.85 -15.35 11.88
N THR A 102 -20.26 -14.13 12.24
CA THR A 102 -21.43 -13.95 13.11
C THR A 102 -22.66 -13.96 12.21
N THR A 103 -23.25 -15.15 12.08
CA THR A 103 -24.66 -15.35 11.70
C THR A 103 -25.45 -15.54 12.97
#